data_AF-A0A9E5P660-F1
#
_entry.id   AF-A0A9E5P660-F1
#
_cell.length_a   1.000
_cell.length_b   1.000
_cell.length_c   1.000
_cell.angle_alpha   90.00
_cell.angle_beta   90.00
_cell.angle_gamma   90.00
#
_symmetry.space_group_name_H-M   'P 1'
#
loop_
_entity.id
_entity.type
_entity.pdbx_description
1 polymer ?
#
loop_
_entity_poly.entity_id
_entity_poly.type
_entity_poly.pdbx_seq_one_letter_code
_entity_poly.pdbx_strand_id
1 'polypeptide(L)' 'QAPHDSEARDGTWGTNLLQKDDESAITFDEPGEWEYFCTIHPYMTAILAVR' A
#
# COMPACT_ATOMS: atom_id res chain seq x y z
N GLN A 1 15.26 -5.05 9.42
CA GLN A 1 14.11 -4.17 9.12
C GLN A 1 12.85 -4.91 9.54
N ALA A 2 11.81 -4.20 10.00
CA ALA A 2 10.51 -4.81 10.20
C ALA A 2 9.85 -5.09 8.83
N PRO A 3 9.03 -6.15 8.69
CA PRO A 3 8.24 -6.36 7.48
C PRO A 3 7.15 -5.28 7.36
N HIS A 4 6.60 -5.09 6.16
CA HIS A 4 5.55 -4.11 5.89
C HIS A 4 4.64 -4.58 4.77
N ASP A 5 3.49 -3.94 4.63
CA ASP A 5 2.58 -4.08 3.50
C ASP A 5 1.97 -2.71 3.17
N SER A 6 1.19 -2.68 2.08
CA SER A 6 0.39 -1.56 1.65
C SER A 6 -1.02 -2.05 1.38
N GLU A 7 -1.96 -1.65 2.22
CA GLU A 7 -3.38 -1.94 2.11
C GLU A 7 -4.16 -0.63 1.92
N ALA A 8 -4.96 -0.55 0.86
CA ALA A 8 -5.85 0.57 0.62
C ALA A 8 -7.00 0.58 1.64
N ARG A 9 -7.38 1.74 2.15
CA ARG A 9 -8.51 1.83 3.09
C ARG A 9 -9.85 1.44 2.48
N ASP A 10 -10.00 1.62 1.18
CA ASP A 10 -11.20 1.25 0.44
C ASP A 10 -11.17 -0.21 -0.06
N GLY A 11 -10.09 -0.95 0.22
CA GLY A 11 -9.91 -2.34 -0.17
C GLY A 11 -9.60 -2.53 -1.66
N THR A 12 -9.22 -1.48 -2.39
CA THR A 12 -8.89 -1.58 -3.82
C THR A 12 -7.58 -2.32 -4.09
N TRP A 13 -6.63 -2.33 -3.16
CA TRP A 13 -5.43 -3.17 -3.23
C TRP A 13 -4.92 -3.58 -1.85
N GLY A 14 -4.10 -4.63 -1.88
CA GLY A 14 -3.25 -5.09 -0.78
C GLY A 14 -1.98 -5.73 -1.32
N THR A 15 -0.81 -5.30 -0.85
CA THR A 15 0.41 -6.10 -1.01
C THR A 15 0.44 -7.11 0.13
N ASN A 16 0.62 -8.41 -0.12
CA ASN A 16 0.92 -9.35 0.97
C ASN A 16 2.10 -8.82 1.82
N LEU A 17 2.26 -9.32 3.04
CA LEU A 17 3.36 -8.92 3.92
C LEU A 17 4.73 -9.09 3.22
N LEU A 18 5.42 -7.98 2.97
CA LEU A 18 6.72 -7.91 2.33
C LEU A 18 7.83 -8.00 3.37
N GLN A 19 8.75 -8.93 3.16
CA GLN A 19 10.01 -8.99 3.88
C GLN A 19 11.04 -8.05 3.26
N LYS A 20 12.21 -7.97 3.89
CA LYS A 20 13.35 -7.27 3.31
C LYS A 20 13.70 -7.90 1.96
N ASP A 21 13.84 -7.04 0.95
CA ASP A 21 14.19 -7.36 -0.43
C ASP A 21 13.06 -8.05 -1.24
N ASP A 22 11.85 -8.17 -0.67
CA ASP A 22 10.65 -8.53 -1.44
C ASP A 22 10.11 -7.32 -2.22
N GLU A 23 9.46 -7.59 -3.34
CA GLU A 23 8.84 -6.58 -4.20
C GLU A 23 7.39 -6.98 -4.56
N SER A 24 6.54 -5.97 -4.76
CA SER A 24 5.19 -6.13 -5.30
C SER A 24 4.88 -4.97 -6.24
N ALA A 25 4.09 -5.22 -7.27
CA ALA A 25 3.68 -4.23 -8.25
C ALA A 25 2.16 -4.11 -8.30
N ILE A 26 1.67 -2.86 -8.37
CA ILE A 26 0.25 -2.52 -8.53
C ILE A 26 0.19 -1.45 -9.63
N THR A 27 -0.74 -1.60 -10.57
CA THR A 27 -0.95 -0.66 -11.67
C THR A 27 -2.24 0.12 -11.43
N PHE A 28 -2.21 1.43 -11.69
CA PHE A 28 -3.35 2.33 -11.60
C PHE A 28 -3.56 2.97 -12.97
N ASP A 29 -4.69 2.66 -13.60
CA ASP A 29 -5.00 3.08 -14.98
C ASP A 29 -5.91 4.32 -15.05
N GLU A 30 -6.41 4.79 -13.90
CA GLU A 30 -7.31 5.93 -13.80
C GLU A 30 -6.75 6.97 -12.80
N PRO A 31 -6.95 8.28 -13.04
CA PRO A 31 -6.65 9.30 -12.05
C PRO A 31 -7.49 9.12 -10.78
N GLY A 32 -6.90 9.39 -9.62
CA GLY A 32 -7.56 9.23 -8.34
C GLY A 32 -6.65 9.45 -7.14
N GLU A 33 -7.25 9.42 -5.96
CA GLU A 33 -6.55 9.48 -4.67
C GLU A 33 -7.02 8.34 -3.77
N TRP A 34 -6.06 7.64 -3.18
CA TRP A 34 -6.33 6.51 -2.29
C TRP A 34 -5.50 6.61 -1.02
N GLU A 35 -6.18 6.53 0.12
CA GLU A 35 -5.51 6.36 1.41
C GLU A 35 -5.07 4.91 1.59
N TYR A 36 -3.85 4.71 2.06
CA TYR A 36 -3.34 3.39 2.38
C TYR A 36 -2.50 3.38 3.65
N PHE A 37 -2.33 2.19 4.20
CA PHE A 37 -1.61 1.98 5.45
C PHE A 37 -0.91 0.62 5.48
N CYS A 38 0.04 0.46 6.40
CA CYS A 38 0.59 -0.84 6.73
C CYS A 38 -0.28 -1.52 7.80
N THR A 39 -0.73 -2.74 7.55
CA THR A 39 -1.67 -3.48 8.42
C THR A 39 -1.07 -3.85 9.77
N ILE A 40 0.25 -4.12 9.82
CA ILE A 40 0.95 -4.48 11.07
C ILE A 40 1.52 -3.27 11.82
N HIS A 41 1.64 -2.13 11.15
CA HIS A 41 2.01 -0.85 11.76
C HIS A 41 1.00 0.23 11.35
N PRO A 42 -0.23 0.23 11.91
CA PRO A 42 -1.36 1.02 11.37
C PRO A 42 -1.18 2.54 11.39
N TYR A 43 -0.16 3.03 12.09
CA TYR A 43 0.25 4.43 12.12
C TYR A 43 1.09 4.85 10.90
N MET A 44 1.59 3.90 10.11
CA MET A 44 2.27 4.16 8.84
C MET A 44 1.23 4.34 7.75
N THR A 45 0.87 5.59 7.46
CA THR A 45 -0.19 5.94 6.51
C THR A 45 0.33 6.88 5.43
N ALA A 46 -0.29 6.82 4.25
CA ALA A 46 0.01 7.72 3.15
C ALA A 46 -1.19 7.86 2.19
N ILE A 47 -1.09 8.81 1.25
CA ILE A 47 -2.04 9.00 0.14
C ILE A 47 -1.28 8.75 -1.16
N LEU A 48 -1.80 7.86 -1.99
CA LEU A 48 -1.37 7.69 -3.37
C LEU A 48 -2.24 8.57 -4.26
N ALA A 49 -1.62 9.46 -5.04
CA ALA A 49 -2.32 10.32 -5.99
C ALA A 49 -1.83 10.05 -7.41
N VAL A 50 -2.75 9.68 -8.30
CA VAL A 50 -2.52 9.47 -9.74
C VAL A 50 -3.23 10.59 -10.49
N ARG A 51 -2.53 11.22 -11.45
CA ARG A 51 -2.98 12.42 -12.17
C ARG A 51 -2.83 12.27 -13.67
#